data_AF-A0A1F4QNE1-F1
#
_entry.id   AF-A0A1F4QNE1-F1
#
_cell.length_a   1.000
_cell.length_b   1.000
_cell.length_c   1.000
_cell.angle_alpha   90.00
_cell.angle_beta   90.00
_cell.angle_gamma   90.00
#
_symmetry.space_group_name_H-M   'P 1'
#
loop_
_entity.id
_entity.type
_entity.pdbx_description
1 polymer ?
#
loop_
_entity_poly.entity_id
_entity_poly.type
_entity_poly.pdbx_seq_one_letter_code
_entity_poly.pdbx_strand_id
1 'polypeptide(L)'
;MKRGIRLIMMFGLALGVCSSIAIKKSDHVITFFVRPYPEVHPNKPIGPSMFHPGQIYKNLANQAMNSVGSTGVFAAYGGYLAHTNENGQIIFPRKTQTPIFDLFVTNNIHPYLMAGTTNVRYWTVDQDTAMAQYKIQRQQDPQTKLYYWEVSKVPVSPKRIIPLHSIILFAKPKNVYVPLGITLTNKNPQLILPTIYTKPQLDDVKNALLVMNMKIFFQPLHPEFKQDKLSIAELIKP
;
A
#
# COMPACT_ATOMS: atom_id res chain seq x y z
N MET A 1 -26.66 -67.55 -16.78
CA MET A 1 -27.46 -67.11 -15.62
C MET A 1 -26.75 -67.47 -14.33
N LYS A 2 -26.08 -66.50 -13.68
CA LYS A 2 -25.89 -66.31 -12.22
C LYS A 2 -24.68 -65.38 -12.03
N ARG A 3 -24.99 -64.20 -11.51
CA ARG A 3 -24.07 -63.10 -11.18
C ARG A 3 -23.21 -63.51 -9.98
N GLY A 4 -21.89 -63.35 -10.08
CA GLY A 4 -20.98 -63.31 -8.95
C GLY A 4 -20.41 -61.91 -8.83
N ILE A 5 -20.92 -61.14 -7.87
CA ILE A 5 -20.47 -59.80 -7.53
C ILE A 5 -19.14 -59.94 -6.78
N ARG A 6 -18.02 -59.50 -7.38
CA ARG A 6 -16.79 -59.22 -6.65
C ARG A 6 -16.78 -57.75 -6.28
N LEU A 7 -16.97 -57.50 -4.99
CA LEU A 7 -16.82 -56.21 -4.34
C LEU A 7 -15.33 -55.83 -4.32
N ILE A 8 -14.91 -54.95 -5.22
CA ILE A 8 -13.62 -54.27 -5.12
C ILE A 8 -13.91 -52.91 -4.48
N MET A 9 -13.67 -52.84 -3.18
CA MET A 9 -13.76 -51.62 -2.39
C MET A 9 -12.53 -50.75 -2.71
N MET A 10 -12.69 -49.84 -3.66
CA MET A 10 -11.67 -48.84 -3.97
C MET A 10 -11.77 -47.71 -2.96
N PHE A 11 -11.02 -47.81 -1.86
CA PHE A 11 -10.81 -46.71 -0.91
C PHE A 11 -9.85 -45.69 -1.56
N GLY A 12 -10.40 -44.75 -2.31
CA GLY A 12 -9.67 -43.57 -2.79
C GLY A 12 -9.46 -42.60 -1.64
N LEU A 13 -8.28 -42.65 -1.02
CA LEU A 13 -7.83 -41.65 -0.06
C LEU A 13 -7.55 -40.35 -0.83
N ALA A 14 -8.55 -39.48 -0.94
CA ALA A 14 -8.38 -38.11 -1.41
C ALA A 14 -7.57 -37.35 -0.35
N LEU A 15 -6.25 -37.41 -0.45
CA LEU A 15 -5.34 -36.48 0.23
C LEU A 15 -5.63 -35.09 -0.32
N GLY A 16 -6.55 -34.39 0.34
CA GLY A 16 -6.75 -32.96 0.17
C GLY A 16 -5.44 -32.27 0.51
N VAL A 17 -4.70 -31.86 -0.52
CA VAL A 17 -3.58 -30.95 -0.37
C VAL A 17 -4.19 -29.62 0.07
N CYS A 18 -4.27 -29.44 1.38
CA CYS A 18 -4.53 -28.15 1.98
C CYS A 18 -3.28 -27.32 1.69
N SER A 19 -3.24 -26.72 0.51
CA SER A 19 -2.24 -25.74 0.13
C SER A 19 -2.48 -24.50 0.96
N SER A 20 -2.02 -24.53 2.21
CA SER A 20 -1.75 -23.33 2.99
C SER A 20 -0.85 -22.47 2.11
N ILE A 21 -1.39 -21.37 1.58
CA ILE A 21 -0.59 -20.37 0.88
C ILE A 21 0.32 -19.76 1.95
N ALA A 22 1.46 -20.40 2.18
CA ALA A 22 2.52 -19.85 3.00
C ALA A 22 2.98 -18.59 2.25
N ILE A 23 2.65 -17.43 2.81
CA ILE A 23 3.11 -16.14 2.31
C ILE A 23 4.62 -16.11 2.53
N LYS A 24 5.39 -16.56 1.53
CA LYS A 24 6.85 -16.54 1.56
C LYS A 24 7.29 -15.07 1.67
N LYS A 25 7.94 -14.74 2.78
CA LYS A 25 8.54 -13.42 3.02
C LYS A 25 9.53 -13.13 1.86
N SER A 26 9.40 -11.97 1.22
CA SER A 26 10.29 -11.55 0.14
C SER A 26 11.28 -10.53 0.69
N ASP A 27 12.56 -10.67 0.34
CA ASP A 27 13.61 -9.70 0.70
C ASP A 27 13.66 -8.49 -0.26
N HIS A 28 12.67 -8.37 -1.14
CA HIS A 28 12.56 -7.27 -2.08
C HIS A 28 11.73 -6.13 -1.49
N VAL A 29 11.80 -4.97 -2.14
CA VAL A 29 11.05 -3.77 -1.75
C VAL A 29 10.04 -3.37 -2.82
N ILE A 30 9.03 -2.63 -2.38
CA ILE A 30 8.08 -1.90 -3.21
C ILE A 30 8.39 -0.42 -3.01
N THR A 31 8.65 0.29 -4.10
CA THR A 31 8.95 1.71 -4.11
C THR A 31 7.95 2.43 -4.98
N PHE A 32 7.49 3.60 -4.56
CA PHE A 32 6.75 4.51 -5.42
C PHE A 32 7.04 5.95 -5.05
N PHE A 33 6.66 6.85 -5.94
CA PHE A 33 6.88 8.28 -5.79
C PHE A 33 5.55 9.00 -5.69
N VAL A 34 5.47 9.96 -4.79
CA VAL A 34 4.39 10.92 -4.66
C VAL A 34 4.94 12.29 -5.06
N ARG A 35 4.37 12.89 -6.09
CA ARG A 35 4.82 14.17 -6.64
C ARG A 35 3.69 15.19 -6.68
N PRO A 36 3.98 16.50 -6.62
CA PRO A 36 2.98 17.50 -6.94
C PRO A 36 2.41 17.23 -8.34
N TYR A 37 1.09 17.34 -8.48
CA TYR A 37 0.44 17.25 -9.78
C TYR A 37 1.03 18.34 -10.68
N PRO A 38 1.48 18.03 -11.90
CA PRO A 38 2.04 19.03 -12.78
C PRO A 38 0.98 20.09 -13.04
N GLU A 39 1.19 21.29 -12.50
CA GLU A 39 0.36 22.44 -12.85
C GLU A 39 0.66 22.73 -14.32
N VAL A 40 -0.27 22.35 -15.20
CA VAL A 40 -0.33 22.95 -16.53
C VAL A 40 -0.77 24.38 -16.25
N HIS A 41 0.17 25.27 -15.96
CA HIS A 41 -0.11 26.69 -16.09
C HIS A 41 -0.44 26.88 -17.58
N PRO A 42 -1.69 27.18 -17.99
CA PRO A 42 -1.91 27.72 -19.30
C PRO A 42 -1.00 28.94 -19.36
N ASN A 43 -0.09 29.00 -20.35
CA ASN A 43 0.83 30.11 -20.55
C ASN A 43 0.12 31.40 -20.15
N LYS A 44 0.44 31.94 -18.96
CA LYS A 44 -0.03 33.29 -18.64
C LYS A 44 0.54 34.10 -19.80
N PRO A 45 -0.30 34.80 -20.58
CA PRO A 45 0.23 35.63 -21.65
C PRO A 45 1.32 36.47 -21.02
N ILE A 46 2.53 36.39 -21.58
CA ILE A 46 3.65 37.24 -21.22
C ILE A 46 3.28 38.63 -21.74
N GLY A 47 2.25 39.23 -21.15
CA GLY A 47 2.04 40.67 -21.19
C GLY A 47 3.14 41.31 -20.35
N PRO A 48 3.52 42.56 -20.63
CA PRO A 48 4.56 43.25 -19.89
C PRO A 48 4.08 43.49 -18.45
N SER A 49 4.23 42.50 -17.57
CA SER A 49 3.93 42.66 -16.17
C SER A 49 4.98 43.59 -15.58
N MET A 50 4.55 44.79 -15.20
CA MET A 50 5.32 45.75 -14.44
C MET A 50 6.20 45.05 -13.39
N PHE A 51 7.50 45.31 -13.47
CA PHE A 51 8.54 44.83 -12.58
C PHE A 51 8.23 45.19 -11.12
N HIS A 52 7.65 44.25 -10.37
CA HIS A 52 7.55 44.33 -8.92
C HIS A 52 8.54 43.32 -8.33
N PRO A 53 9.67 43.78 -7.74
CA PRO A 53 10.71 42.90 -7.20
C PRO A 53 10.17 41.80 -6.28
N GLY A 54 9.15 42.10 -5.46
CA GLY A 54 8.53 41.15 -4.54
C GLY A 54 7.71 40.01 -5.19
N GLN A 55 7.27 40.15 -6.44
CA GLN A 55 6.53 39.09 -7.15
C GLN A 55 7.48 38.03 -7.75
N ILE A 56 8.69 38.43 -8.14
CA ILE A 56 9.71 37.53 -8.69
C ILE A 56 10.14 36.52 -7.61
N TYR A 57 10.42 37.00 -6.39
CA TYR A 57 10.77 36.12 -5.27
C TYR A 57 9.64 35.17 -4.87
N LYS A 58 8.38 35.62 -4.91
CA LYS A 58 7.22 34.74 -4.65
C LYS A 58 7.08 33.65 -5.72
N ASN A 59 7.28 34.01 -6.98
CA ASN A 59 7.19 33.05 -8.09
C ASN A 59 8.36 32.04 -8.05
N LEU A 60 9.59 32.49 -7.76
CA LEU A 60 10.75 31.62 -7.55
C LEU A 60 10.58 30.71 -6.32
N ALA A 61 10.08 31.23 -5.20
CA ALA A 61 9.80 30.43 -4.01
C ALA A 61 8.72 29.38 -4.28
N ASN A 62 7.63 29.75 -4.95
CA ASN A 62 6.58 28.82 -5.35
C ASN A 62 7.09 27.77 -6.34
N GLN A 63 7.94 28.15 -7.30
CA GLN A 63 8.52 27.23 -8.27
C GLN A 63 9.54 26.28 -7.65
N ALA A 64 10.34 26.77 -6.69
CA ALA A 64 11.24 25.94 -5.89
C ALA A 64 10.44 24.96 -5.02
N MET A 65 9.38 25.42 -4.34
CA MET A 65 8.48 24.56 -3.56
C MET A 65 7.74 23.52 -4.42
N ASN A 66 7.36 23.86 -5.65
CA ASN A 66 6.71 22.94 -6.59
C ASN A 66 7.69 21.94 -7.24
N SER A 67 9.00 22.18 -7.15
CA SER A 67 10.05 21.31 -7.71
C SER A 67 10.56 20.23 -6.75
N VAL A 68 10.32 20.40 -5.45
CA VAL A 68 10.66 19.42 -4.40
C VAL A 68 9.51 18.41 -4.30
N GLY A 69 9.80 17.13 -4.02
CA GLY A 69 8.76 16.10 -3.87
C GLY A 69 7.72 16.51 -2.83
N SER A 70 6.49 15.98 -2.92
CA SER A 70 5.49 16.22 -1.88
C SER A 70 5.96 15.53 -0.60
N THR A 71 6.50 16.30 0.33
CA THR A 71 6.89 15.82 1.65
C THR A 71 5.66 15.69 2.55
N GLY A 72 5.72 14.87 3.59
CA GLY A 72 4.62 14.72 4.56
C GLY A 72 3.44 13.83 4.15
N VAL A 73 3.49 13.13 3.00
CA VAL A 73 2.42 12.18 2.62
C VAL A 73 2.71 10.82 3.23
N PHE A 74 1.76 10.31 4.01
CA PHE A 74 1.89 9.02 4.68
C PHE A 74 1.23 7.89 3.88
N ALA A 75 1.79 6.70 3.99
CA ALA A 75 1.21 5.48 3.47
C ALA A 75 1.44 4.30 4.42
N ALA A 76 0.61 3.27 4.30
CA ALA A 76 0.77 2.00 4.98
C ALA A 76 0.73 0.81 4.00
N TYR A 77 1.44 -0.26 4.34
CA TYR A 77 1.41 -1.53 3.60
C TYR A 77 1.84 -2.69 4.50
N GLY A 78 1.01 -3.72 4.62
CA GLY A 78 1.42 -4.98 5.27
C GLY A 78 1.90 -4.83 6.71
N GLY A 79 1.32 -3.89 7.47
CA GLY A 79 1.71 -3.57 8.85
C GLY A 79 2.86 -2.57 8.98
N TYR A 80 3.38 -2.04 7.87
CA TYR A 80 4.39 -0.97 7.87
C TYR A 80 3.71 0.37 7.62
N LEU A 81 4.25 1.41 8.25
CA LEU A 81 3.87 2.80 8.06
C LEU A 81 5.10 3.58 7.58
N ALA A 82 4.96 4.36 6.53
CA ALA A 82 6.02 5.19 5.96
C ALA A 82 5.47 6.54 5.52
N HIS A 83 6.37 7.47 5.24
CA HIS A 83 6.06 8.76 4.66
C HIS A 83 7.04 9.09 3.53
N THR A 84 6.65 10.01 2.67
CA THR A 84 7.50 10.56 1.61
C THR A 84 8.76 11.21 2.16
N ASN A 85 9.93 10.83 1.65
CA ASN A 85 11.18 11.57 1.88
C ASN A 85 11.24 12.85 1.02
N GLU A 86 12.39 13.54 1.04
CA GLU A 86 12.66 14.77 0.28
C GLU A 86 12.43 14.63 -1.24
N ASN A 87 12.57 13.42 -1.78
CA ASN A 87 12.33 13.11 -3.18
C ASN A 87 10.90 12.63 -3.48
N GLY A 88 9.99 12.70 -2.49
CA GLY A 88 8.63 12.16 -2.59
C GLY A 88 8.58 10.64 -2.59
N GLN A 89 9.63 9.95 -2.19
CA GLN A 89 9.74 8.49 -2.28
C GLN A 89 9.14 7.81 -1.04
N ILE A 90 8.38 6.73 -1.26
CA ILE A 90 7.92 5.81 -0.23
C ILE A 90 8.45 4.41 -0.55
N ILE A 91 8.96 3.70 0.46
CA ILE A 91 9.54 2.36 0.33
C ILE A 91 8.92 1.44 1.38
N PHE A 92 8.52 0.24 0.97
CA PHE A 92 8.03 -0.82 1.85
C PHE A 92 8.75 -2.15 1.59
N PRO A 93 8.93 -3.00 2.61
CA PRO A 93 9.32 -4.39 2.39
C PRO A 93 8.17 -5.13 1.70
N ARG A 94 8.48 -5.87 0.64
CA ARG A 94 7.49 -6.58 -0.17
C ARG A 94 6.96 -7.81 0.58
N LYS A 95 5.64 -7.90 0.78
CA LYS A 95 4.99 -9.04 1.46
C LYS A 95 4.41 -10.07 0.51
N THR A 96 4.26 -9.74 -0.77
CA THR A 96 3.64 -10.59 -1.78
C THR A 96 4.62 -10.95 -2.89
N GLN A 97 4.64 -12.20 -3.34
CA GLN A 97 5.46 -12.62 -4.50
C GLN A 97 4.82 -12.23 -5.85
N THR A 98 3.51 -12.04 -5.87
CA THR A 98 2.77 -11.58 -7.05
C THR A 98 2.93 -10.07 -7.21
N PRO A 99 3.14 -9.56 -8.44
CA PRO A 99 3.23 -8.12 -8.71
C PRO A 99 1.83 -7.54 -8.93
N ILE A 100 0.93 -7.76 -7.97
CA ILE A 100 -0.45 -7.27 -7.96
C ILE A 100 -0.68 -6.57 -6.62
N PHE A 101 -1.13 -5.32 -6.68
CA PHE A 101 -1.34 -4.47 -5.51
C PHE A 101 -2.67 -3.75 -5.61
N ASP A 102 -3.43 -3.78 -4.53
CA ASP A 102 -4.54 -2.86 -4.32
C ASP A 102 -4.00 -1.59 -3.66
N LEU A 103 -4.32 -0.44 -4.25
CA LEU A 103 -4.06 0.88 -3.69
C LEU A 103 -5.38 1.50 -3.25
N PHE A 104 -5.48 1.80 -1.96
CA PHE A 104 -6.57 2.56 -1.37
C PHE A 104 -6.11 3.98 -1.09
N VAL A 105 -6.93 4.95 -1.45
CA VAL A 105 -6.75 6.35 -1.08
C VAL A 105 -7.91 6.72 -0.17
N THR A 106 -7.61 7.02 1.08
CA THR A 106 -8.58 7.43 2.11
C THR A 106 -7.86 8.24 3.17
N ASN A 107 -8.55 9.16 3.82
CA ASN A 107 -7.98 9.95 4.88
C ASN A 107 -8.20 9.35 6.27
N ASN A 108 -8.92 8.24 6.41
CA ASN A 108 -9.14 7.58 7.71
C ASN A 108 -9.37 6.08 7.54
N ILE A 109 -8.88 5.28 8.50
CA ILE A 109 -9.10 3.84 8.58
C ILE A 109 -9.21 3.43 10.06
N HIS A 110 -9.90 2.32 10.33
CA HIS A 110 -10.03 1.73 11.65
C HIS A 110 -9.58 0.27 11.65
N PRO A 111 -8.90 -0.20 12.71
CA PRO A 111 -8.51 -1.60 12.79
C PRO A 111 -9.71 -2.48 13.13
N TYR A 112 -9.88 -3.58 12.40
CA TYR A 112 -10.72 -4.68 12.85
C TYR A 112 -9.84 -5.75 13.48
N LEU A 113 -9.97 -5.96 14.78
CA LEU A 113 -9.11 -6.86 15.55
C LEU A 113 -9.56 -8.32 15.46
N MET A 114 -8.61 -9.25 15.58
CA MET A 114 -8.92 -10.67 15.76
C MET A 114 -9.46 -10.91 17.18
N ALA A 115 -10.51 -11.73 17.30
CA ALA A 115 -11.16 -12.01 18.58
C ALA A 115 -10.15 -12.53 19.63
N GLY A 116 -10.17 -11.93 20.82
CA GLY A 116 -9.27 -12.29 21.92
C GLY A 116 -7.82 -11.83 21.76
N THR A 117 -7.51 -10.95 20.80
CA THR A 117 -6.15 -10.44 20.58
C THR A 117 -6.13 -8.94 20.24
N THR A 118 -4.95 -8.33 20.27
CA THR A 118 -4.69 -6.97 19.78
C THR A 118 -4.26 -6.93 18.30
N ASN A 119 -4.25 -8.08 17.62
CA ASN A 119 -3.78 -8.19 16.24
C ASN A 119 -4.84 -7.69 15.25
N VAL A 120 -4.42 -6.84 14.31
CA VAL A 120 -5.29 -6.34 13.23
C VAL A 120 -5.49 -7.43 12.18
N ARG A 121 -6.76 -7.77 11.89
CA ARG A 121 -7.14 -8.73 10.85
C ARG A 121 -7.28 -8.06 9.48
N TYR A 122 -7.91 -6.89 9.44
CA TYR A 122 -8.08 -6.04 8.27
C TYR A 122 -8.42 -4.63 8.73
N TRP A 123 -8.46 -3.69 7.80
CA TRP A 123 -8.88 -2.31 8.08
C TRP A 123 -10.27 -2.06 7.54
N THR A 124 -11.00 -1.15 8.17
CA THR A 124 -12.31 -0.68 7.71
C THR A 124 -12.29 0.82 7.52
N VAL A 125 -13.25 1.32 6.73
CA VAL A 125 -13.47 2.75 6.54
C VAL A 125 -14.94 3.04 6.80
N ASP A 126 -15.22 4.13 7.52
CA ASP A 126 -16.58 4.57 7.79
C ASP A 126 -17.35 4.85 6.50
N GLN A 127 -18.68 4.72 6.55
CA GLN A 127 -19.53 4.85 5.35
C GLN A 127 -19.54 6.26 4.77
N ASP A 128 -19.35 7.28 5.60
CA ASP A 128 -19.30 8.70 5.26
C ASP A 128 -17.91 9.16 4.76
N THR A 129 -16.86 8.40 5.05
CA THR A 129 -15.49 8.76 4.70
C THR A 129 -15.23 8.54 3.21
N ALA A 130 -14.56 9.48 2.54
CA ALA A 130 -14.26 9.35 1.12
C ALA A 130 -13.15 8.31 0.87
N MET A 131 -13.40 7.33 0.01
CA MET A 131 -12.43 6.29 -0.35
C MET A 131 -12.40 6.06 -1.86
N ALA A 132 -11.21 5.81 -2.42
CA ALA A 132 -11.02 5.33 -3.78
C ALA A 132 -10.11 4.10 -3.78
N GLN A 133 -10.38 3.14 -4.68
CA GLN A 133 -9.59 1.94 -4.86
C GLN A 133 -9.05 1.85 -6.29
N TYR A 134 -7.80 1.41 -6.41
CA TYR A 134 -7.12 1.16 -7.66
C TYR A 134 -6.43 -0.20 -7.59
N LYS A 135 -6.35 -0.88 -8.74
CA LYS A 135 -5.59 -2.11 -8.89
C LYS A 135 -4.40 -1.85 -9.80
N ILE A 136 -3.22 -2.23 -9.32
CA ILE A 136 -1.93 -2.09 -10.00
C ILE A 136 -1.41 -3.49 -10.29
N GLN A 137 -1.27 -3.84 -11.56
CA GLN A 137 -0.84 -5.18 -11.97
C GLN A 137 0.29 -5.11 -12.98
N ARG A 138 1.38 -5.84 -12.75
CA ARG A 138 2.43 -5.99 -13.76
C ARG A 138 1.97 -7.03 -14.78
N GLN A 139 2.03 -6.65 -16.04
CA GLN A 139 1.81 -7.55 -17.17
C GLN A 139 3.02 -7.52 -18.09
N GLN A 140 3.05 -8.49 -19.00
CA GLN A 140 4.02 -8.53 -20.08
C GLN A 140 3.26 -8.55 -21.40
N ASP A 141 3.61 -7.64 -22.29
CA ASP A 141 3.01 -7.61 -23.61
C ASP A 141 3.50 -8.82 -24.44
N PRO A 142 2.60 -9.62 -25.04
CA PRO A 142 2.99 -10.85 -25.73
C PRO A 142 3.78 -10.58 -27.02
N GLN A 143 3.65 -9.40 -27.65
CA GLN A 143 4.30 -9.07 -28.91
C GLN A 143 5.69 -8.47 -28.68
N THR A 144 5.77 -7.39 -27.92
CA THR A 144 6.99 -6.62 -27.64
C THR A 144 7.84 -7.24 -26.53
N LYS A 145 7.28 -8.17 -25.73
CA LYS A 145 7.89 -8.77 -24.53
C LYS A 145 8.25 -7.76 -23.44
N LEU A 146 7.80 -6.51 -23.56
CA LEU A 146 8.02 -5.47 -22.57
C LEU A 146 7.11 -5.65 -21.36
N TYR A 147 7.62 -5.31 -20.18
CA TYR A 147 6.83 -5.30 -18.96
C TYR A 147 6.19 -3.93 -18.78
N TYR A 148 4.97 -3.92 -18.28
CA TYR A 148 4.27 -2.70 -17.94
C TYR A 148 3.39 -2.89 -16.70
N TRP A 149 3.15 -1.78 -15.99
CA TRP A 149 2.10 -1.67 -14.99
C TRP A 149 0.81 -1.26 -15.68
N GLU A 150 -0.26 -2.00 -15.44
CA GLU A 150 -1.62 -1.58 -15.73
C GLU A 150 -2.26 -1.10 -14.44
N VAL A 151 -2.76 0.14 -14.46
CA VAL A 151 -3.47 0.76 -13.34
C VAL A 151 -4.91 0.98 -13.74
N SER A 152 -5.82 0.37 -12.98
CA SER A 152 -7.26 0.50 -13.19
C SER A 152 -7.95 0.99 -11.92
N LYS A 153 -8.99 1.80 -12.09
CA LYS A 153 -9.86 2.20 -10.98
C LYS A 153 -10.87 1.09 -10.74
N VAL A 154 -11.04 0.69 -9.48
CA VAL A 154 -11.95 -0.39 -9.08
C VAL A 154 -13.08 0.20 -8.23
N PRO A 155 -14.34 -0.27 -8.39
CA PRO A 155 -15.42 0.10 -7.48
C PRO A 155 -15.07 -0.27 -6.04
N VAL A 156 -15.29 0.67 -5.13
CA VAL A 156 -15.11 0.41 -3.71
C VAL A 156 -16.15 -0.61 -3.24
N SER A 157 -15.70 -1.65 -2.54
CA SER A 157 -16.59 -2.65 -1.93
C SER A 157 -17.57 -1.97 -0.96
N PRO A 158 -18.88 -2.31 -0.99
CA PRO A 158 -19.87 -1.78 -0.05
C PRO A 158 -19.52 -2.03 1.42
N LYS A 159 -18.77 -3.11 1.69
CA LYS A 159 -18.29 -3.47 3.03
C LYS A 159 -17.17 -2.55 3.53
N ARG A 160 -16.54 -1.77 2.65
CA ARG A 160 -15.44 -0.85 2.95
C ARG A 160 -14.29 -1.49 3.75
N ILE A 161 -13.98 -2.73 3.39
CA ILE A 161 -12.89 -3.50 3.97
C ILE A 161 -11.64 -3.29 3.12
N ILE A 162 -10.52 -3.00 3.77
CA ILE A 162 -9.19 -2.91 3.18
C ILE A 162 -8.35 -4.09 3.69
N PRO A 163 -7.91 -5.01 2.80
CA PRO A 163 -7.02 -6.12 3.16
C PRO A 163 -5.67 -5.64 3.72
N LEU A 164 -5.03 -6.45 4.56
CA LEU A 164 -3.73 -6.11 5.17
C LEU A 164 -2.59 -5.91 4.15
N HIS A 165 -2.62 -6.66 3.05
CA HIS A 165 -1.59 -6.59 2.00
C HIS A 165 -1.92 -5.59 0.89
N SER A 166 -2.71 -4.57 1.21
CA SER A 166 -2.99 -3.45 0.33
C SER A 166 -2.15 -2.24 0.71
N ILE A 167 -1.85 -1.40 -0.28
CA ILE A 167 -1.22 -0.10 -0.06
C ILE A 167 -2.33 0.88 0.31
N ILE A 168 -2.16 1.62 1.39
CA ILE A 168 -3.10 2.65 1.84
C ILE A 168 -2.34 3.96 1.78
N LEU A 169 -2.80 4.92 0.98
CA LEU A 169 -2.30 6.28 0.94
C LEU A 169 -3.22 7.17 1.78
N PHE A 170 -2.68 7.79 2.83
CA PHE A 170 -3.45 8.63 3.75
C PHE A 170 -3.67 10.01 3.17
N ALA A 171 -4.77 10.15 2.42
CA ALA A 171 -5.19 11.38 1.78
C ALA A 171 -6.66 11.32 1.37
N LYS A 172 -7.31 12.48 1.25
CA LYS A 172 -8.65 12.53 0.64
C LYS A 172 -8.54 12.21 -0.86
N PRO A 173 -9.38 11.32 -1.43
CA PRO A 173 -9.32 10.97 -2.85
C PRO A 173 -9.32 12.16 -3.81
N LYS A 174 -10.08 13.23 -3.48
CA LYS A 174 -10.16 14.43 -4.32
C LYS A 174 -8.82 15.17 -4.48
N ASN A 175 -7.89 14.99 -3.53
CA ASN A 175 -6.58 15.62 -3.48
C ASN A 175 -5.47 14.76 -4.09
N VAL A 176 -5.81 13.57 -4.61
CA VAL A 176 -4.84 12.64 -5.18
C VAL A 176 -5.25 12.31 -6.62
N TYR A 177 -4.29 12.30 -7.51
CA TYR A 177 -4.42 11.81 -8.87
C TYR A 177 -3.55 10.57 -9.05
N VAL A 178 -4.19 9.44 -9.33
CA VAL A 178 -3.53 8.18 -9.68
C VAL A 178 -3.63 8.03 -11.20
N PRO A 179 -2.51 7.96 -11.94
CA PRO A 179 -2.55 7.81 -13.39
C PRO A 179 -3.11 6.44 -13.75
N LEU A 180 -4.14 6.43 -14.59
CA LEU A 180 -4.76 5.20 -15.09
C LEU A 180 -4.10 4.76 -16.40
N GLY A 181 -4.23 3.49 -16.73
CA GLY A 181 -3.69 2.90 -17.95
C GLY A 181 -2.31 2.30 -17.75
N ILE A 182 -1.47 2.42 -18.78
CA ILE A 182 -0.22 1.66 -18.89
C ILE A 182 0.99 2.54 -18.57
N THR A 183 1.93 2.01 -17.80
CA THR A 183 3.26 2.61 -17.57
C THR A 183 4.33 1.54 -17.74
N LEU A 184 5.32 1.80 -18.60
CA LEU A 184 6.43 0.86 -18.82
C LEU A 184 7.20 0.58 -17.53
N THR A 185 7.63 -0.68 -17.36
CA THR A 185 8.41 -1.12 -16.21
C THR A 185 9.37 -2.25 -16.62
N ASN A 186 10.09 -2.79 -15.64
CA ASN A 186 11.03 -3.88 -15.85
C ASN A 186 10.62 -5.13 -15.06
N LYS A 187 11.35 -6.23 -15.29
CA LYS A 187 11.15 -7.51 -14.62
C LYS A 187 11.78 -7.59 -13.22
N ASN A 188 12.37 -6.50 -12.72
CA ASN A 188 13.11 -6.52 -11.45
C ASN A 188 12.20 -7.00 -10.30
N PRO A 189 12.69 -7.87 -9.40
CA PRO A 189 11.96 -8.22 -8.19
C PRO A 189 11.78 -7.05 -7.21
N GLN A 190 12.68 -6.07 -7.22
CA GLN A 190 12.51 -4.76 -6.58
C GLN A 190 11.58 -3.92 -7.45
N LEU A 191 10.40 -3.64 -6.93
CA LEU A 191 9.32 -3.05 -7.73
C LEU A 191 9.33 -1.54 -7.59
N ILE A 192 9.25 -0.84 -8.72
CA ILE A 192 8.97 0.58 -8.78
C ILE A 192 7.57 0.72 -9.36
N LEU A 193 6.59 1.10 -8.54
CA LEU A 193 5.21 1.31 -8.98
C LEU A 193 5.08 2.68 -9.68
N PRO A 194 4.01 2.88 -10.47
CA PRO A 194 3.73 4.17 -11.09
C PRO A 194 3.67 5.32 -10.08
N THR A 195 4.11 6.50 -10.52
CA THR A 195 4.07 7.72 -9.71
C THR A 195 2.64 8.15 -9.43
N ILE A 196 2.37 8.51 -8.17
CA ILE A 196 1.11 9.09 -7.72
C ILE A 196 1.30 10.60 -7.60
N TYR A 197 0.25 11.37 -7.90
CA TYR A 197 0.30 12.81 -7.84
C TYR A 197 -0.62 13.38 -6.77
N THR A 198 -0.19 14.41 -6.07
CA THR A 198 -0.98 15.14 -5.07
C THR A 198 -1.32 16.52 -5.57
N LYS A 199 -2.52 16.98 -5.25
CA LYS A 199 -2.96 18.36 -5.56
C LYS A 199 -2.55 19.29 -4.40
N PRO A 200 -2.40 20.61 -4.66
CA PRO A 200 -1.96 21.58 -3.66
C PRO A 200 -2.79 21.63 -2.37
N GLN A 201 -4.03 21.12 -2.38
CA GLN A 201 -4.94 21.13 -1.22
C GLN A 201 -4.69 19.97 -0.22
N LEU A 202 -3.54 19.30 -0.28
CA LEU A 202 -3.16 18.29 0.70
C LEU A 202 -2.68 18.99 1.99
N ASP A 203 -3.24 18.59 3.13
CA ASP A 203 -2.90 19.14 4.45
C ASP A 203 -2.03 18.13 5.19
N ASP A 204 -0.72 18.35 5.16
CA ASP A 204 0.28 17.41 5.66
C ASP A 204 0.25 17.30 7.18
N VAL A 205 -0.05 18.40 7.89
CA VAL A 205 -0.16 18.41 9.36
C VAL A 205 -1.35 17.55 9.79
N LYS A 206 -2.49 17.71 9.13
CA LYS A 206 -3.67 16.91 9.42
C LYS A 206 -3.46 15.43 9.12
N ASN A 207 -2.76 15.11 8.02
CA ASN A 207 -2.39 13.74 7.70
C ASN A 207 -1.47 13.15 8.77
N ALA A 208 -0.46 13.91 9.23
CA ALA A 208 0.46 13.46 10.28
C ALA A 208 -0.28 13.15 11.60
N LEU A 209 -1.16 14.06 12.06
CA LEU A 209 -1.93 13.86 13.30
C LEU A 209 -2.80 12.59 13.24
N LEU A 210 -3.46 12.37 12.10
CA LEU A 210 -4.29 11.18 11.90
C LEU A 210 -3.47 9.89 11.99
N VAL A 211 -2.33 9.86 11.32
CA VAL A 211 -1.44 8.71 11.32
C VAL A 211 -0.83 8.44 12.69
N MET A 212 -0.51 9.50 13.42
CA MET A 212 0.07 9.41 14.76
C MET A 212 -0.87 8.66 15.73
N ASN A 213 -2.19 8.88 15.63
CA ASN A 213 -3.19 8.17 16.42
C ASN A 213 -3.25 6.67 16.11
N MET A 214 -2.86 6.25 14.91
CA MET A 214 -2.87 4.85 14.48
C MET A 214 -1.51 4.17 14.61
N LYS A 215 -0.45 4.91 14.93
CA LYS A 215 0.94 4.41 14.93
C LYS A 215 1.12 3.15 15.78
N ILE A 216 0.36 3.02 16.88
CA ILE A 216 0.39 1.85 17.77
C ILE A 216 0.11 0.53 17.05
N PHE A 217 -0.71 0.55 15.99
CA PHE A 217 -1.09 -0.65 15.23
C PHE A 217 -0.05 -1.08 14.19
N PHE A 218 1.00 -0.27 13.99
CA PHE A 218 2.09 -0.49 13.04
C PHE A 218 3.44 -0.73 13.73
N GLN A 219 3.45 -0.84 15.06
CA GLN A 219 4.67 -1.14 15.81
C GLN A 219 5.05 -2.63 15.68
N PRO A 220 6.35 -2.97 15.69
CA PRO A 220 6.76 -4.36 15.80
C PRO A 220 6.21 -4.97 17.09
N LEU A 221 5.57 -6.13 16.98
CA LEU A 221 5.19 -6.91 18.16
C LEU A 221 6.47 -7.38 18.86
N HIS A 222 6.65 -6.99 20.12
CA HIS A 222 7.68 -7.55 20.98
C HIS A 222 7.08 -8.82 21.60
N PRO A 223 7.57 -10.03 21.26
CA PRO A 223 7.08 -11.23 21.91
C PRO A 223 7.49 -11.19 23.38
N GLU A 224 6.52 -11.04 24.28
CA GLU A 224 6.73 -11.30 25.70
C GLU A 224 6.82 -12.81 25.87
N PHE A 225 8.04 -13.32 26.01
CA PHE A 225 8.24 -14.71 26.40
C PHE A 225 7.85 -14.83 27.86
N LYS A 226 6.79 -15.60 28.14
CA LYS A 226 6.50 -16.06 29.50
C LYS A 226 7.71 -16.89 29.94
N GLN A 227 8.53 -16.34 30.84
CA GLN A 227 9.50 -17.16 31.55
C GLN A 227 8.69 -18.12 32.42
N ASP A 228 8.61 -19.38 32.00
CA ASP A 228 8.21 -20.42 32.91
C ASP A 228 9.19 -20.38 34.09
N LYS A 229 8.66 -20.24 35.30
CA LYS A 229 9.48 -20.35 36.51
C LYS A 229 10.10 -21.74 36.49
N LEU A 230 11.39 -21.82 36.16
CA LEU A 230 12.16 -23.02 36.37
C LEU A 230 11.98 -23.41 37.84
N SER A 231 11.30 -24.53 38.04
CA SER A 231 11.22 -25.16 39.35
C SER A 231 12.64 -25.54 39.75
N ILE A 232 13.05 -25.22 40.98
CA ILE A 232 14.37 -25.62 41.51
C ILE A 232 14.58 -27.14 41.38
N ALA A 233 13.51 -27.94 41.29
CA ALA A 233 13.57 -29.38 41.05
C ALA A 233 14.11 -29.80 39.67
N GLU A 234 14.10 -28.92 38.66
CA GLU A 234 14.68 -29.20 37.34
C GLU A 234 16.17 -28.81 37.24
N LEU A 235 16.64 -27.93 38.12
CA LEU A 235 18.06 -27.54 38.26
C LEU A 235 18.88 -28.53 39.11
N ILE A 236 18.21 -29.46 39.79
CA ILE A 236 18.82 -30.48 40.63
C ILE A 236 18.39 -31.86 40.10
N LYS A 237 18.73 -32.15 38.84
CA LYS A 237 18.84 -33.54 38.37
C LYS A 237 20.33 -33.82 38.11
N PRO A 238 20.92 -34.85 38.76
CA PRO A 238 22.30 -35.25 38.51
C PRO A 238 22.50 -35.81 37.09
#